data_AF-A0A9Q0LY89-F1
#
_entry.id   AF-A0A9Q0LY89-F1
#
_cell.length_a   1.000
_cell.length_b   1.000
_cell.length_c   1.000
_cell.angle_alpha   90.00
_cell.angle_beta   90.00
_cell.angle_gamma   90.00
#
_symmetry.space_group_name_H-M   'P 1'
#
loop_
_entity.id
_entity.type
_entity.pdbx_description
1 polymer ?
#
loop_
_entity_poly.entity_id
_entity_poly.type
_entity_poly.pdbx_seq_one_letter_code
_entity_poly.pdbx_strand_id
1 'polypeptide(L)'
;SGSKGDLSVNFSTITPKKPNSALRKVARVRLTSGFEITAYIPGIGHNSQEHSSVLVRGGRVKDLPGVRYHIVRGTLDAVGVKDRQQGRSNTYRILRKAVFDESRMYGLEEIFHIFRDPPYNMGHEKIQQKTETNPLSVLRQAIRGVTPDIAVKARRVGGSTHQVPIEIGSTQGKALAIRWLLAASRKRPGRNMAFKLSSELVDAAKGSGDAIRKKEETHKMAEANRAFAHFR
;
A
#
# COMPACT_ATOMS: atom_id res chain seq x y z
N SER A 1 -15.43 -2.24 17.85
CA SER A 1 -16.89 -2.23 18.06
C SER A 1 -17.45 -0.90 17.55
N GLY A 2 -18.45 -0.92 16.67
CA GLY A 2 -19.20 0.28 16.29
C GLY A 2 -20.55 0.24 16.99
N SER A 3 -20.91 1.31 17.69
CA SER A 3 -22.20 1.45 18.35
C SER A 3 -23.21 2.06 17.38
N LYS A 4 -24.38 1.43 17.24
CA LYS A 4 -25.52 2.00 16.50
C LYS A 4 -26.04 3.20 17.30
N GLY A 5 -26.29 4.34 16.65
CA GLY A 5 -26.82 5.54 17.30
C GLY A 5 -28.10 5.98 16.62
N ASP A 6 -29.18 6.14 17.38
CA ASP A 6 -30.45 6.66 16.89
C ASP A 6 -30.61 8.13 17.31
N LEU A 7 -30.61 8.97 16.27
CA LEU A 7 -31.25 10.28 16.08
C LEU A 7 -31.22 11.34 17.21
N SER A 8 -30.42 12.39 16.97
CA SER A 8 -30.90 13.74 16.62
C SER A 8 -29.68 14.57 16.18
N VAL A 9 -29.49 14.68 14.86
CA VAL A 9 -28.25 15.26 14.32
C VAL A 9 -28.37 16.77 14.17
N ASN A 10 -28.08 17.49 15.25
CA ASN A 10 -27.81 18.93 15.14
C ASN A 10 -26.41 19.12 14.54
N PHE A 11 -26.36 19.76 13.38
CA PHE A 11 -25.13 20.06 12.67
C PHE A 11 -24.52 21.36 13.17
N SER A 12 -23.23 21.35 13.47
CA SER A 12 -22.49 22.57 13.77
C SER A 12 -21.12 22.54 13.10
N THR A 13 -20.54 23.73 12.93
CA THR A 13 -19.18 23.89 12.43
C THR A 13 -18.26 24.25 13.59
N ILE A 14 -17.12 23.56 13.69
CA ILE A 14 -16.10 23.84 14.70
C ILE A 14 -14.79 24.24 14.01
N THR A 15 -14.15 25.27 14.57
CA THR A 15 -12.81 25.72 14.16
C THR A 15 -11.75 24.70 14.60
N PRO A 16 -10.95 24.16 13.67
CA PRO A 16 -9.89 23.21 14.01
C PRO A 16 -8.73 23.86 14.76
N LYS A 17 -7.88 23.02 15.37
CA LYS A 17 -6.59 23.43 15.92
C LYS A 17 -5.65 23.88 14.78
N LYS A 18 -4.91 24.98 15.00
CA LYS A 18 -3.78 25.39 14.13
C LYS A 18 -2.84 24.18 13.95
N PRO A 19 -2.30 23.90 12.74
CA PRO A 19 -2.11 24.79 11.58
C PRO A 19 -3.27 24.83 10.57
N ASN A 20 -4.32 24.04 10.77
CA ASN A 20 -5.42 23.93 9.82
C ASN A 20 -6.41 25.11 10.01
N SER A 21 -6.91 25.70 8.93
CA SER A 21 -7.87 26.83 8.96
C SER A 21 -9.28 26.46 8.48
N ALA A 22 -9.44 25.34 7.78
CA ALA A 22 -10.71 24.93 7.20
C ALA A 22 -11.71 24.45 8.27
N LEU A 23 -12.89 25.08 8.33
CA LEU A 23 -13.97 24.70 9.24
C LEU A 23 -14.34 23.22 9.08
N ARG A 24 -14.54 22.54 10.21
CA ARG A 24 -14.92 21.13 10.24
C ARG A 24 -16.38 21.00 10.61
N LYS A 25 -17.12 20.17 9.87
CA LYS A 25 -18.52 19.86 10.16
C LYS A 25 -18.58 18.76 11.22
N VAL A 26 -19.36 19.00 12.26
CA VAL A 26 -19.64 18.04 13.31
C VAL A 26 -21.14 17.89 13.49
N ALA A 27 -21.52 16.81 14.14
CA ALA A 27 -22.87 16.38 14.40
C ALA A 27 -22.97 16.02 15.88
N ARG A 28 -23.98 16.53 16.58
CA ARG A 28 -24.40 15.88 17.84
C ARG A 28 -25.14 14.60 17.47
N VAL A 29 -24.80 13.50 18.11
CA VAL A 29 -25.41 12.20 17.86
C VAL A 29 -25.79 11.62 19.20
N ARG A 30 -27.06 11.23 19.35
CA ARG A 30 -27.51 10.43 20.46
C ARG A 30 -27.25 8.96 20.16
N LEU A 31 -26.52 8.30 21.04
CA LEU A 31 -26.29 6.86 20.95
C LEU A 31 -27.54 6.11 21.45
N THR A 32 -27.71 4.85 21.03
CA THR A 32 -28.77 3.99 21.58
C THR A 32 -28.63 3.77 23.09
N SER A 33 -27.43 3.97 23.63
CA SER A 33 -27.16 3.99 25.07
C SER A 33 -27.65 5.25 25.80
N GLY A 34 -28.35 6.16 25.12
CA GLY A 34 -28.89 7.40 25.69
C GLY A 34 -27.89 8.56 25.80
N PHE A 35 -26.58 8.28 25.76
CA PHE A 35 -25.52 9.29 25.78
C PHE A 35 -25.47 10.12 24.49
N GLU A 36 -25.26 11.42 24.65
CA GLU A 36 -25.03 12.34 23.55
C GLU A 36 -23.53 12.55 23.32
N ILE A 37 -23.12 12.45 22.06
CA ILE A 37 -21.73 12.60 21.65
C ILE A 37 -21.62 13.60 20.49
N THR A 38 -20.49 14.29 20.42
CA THR A 38 -20.12 15.06 19.23
C THR A 38 -19.27 14.20 18.32
N ALA A 39 -19.74 13.99 17.09
CA ALA A 39 -19.07 13.19 16.08
C ALA A 39 -18.71 14.03 14.85
N TYR A 40 -17.53 13.78 14.29
CA TYR A 40 -17.06 14.47 13.08
C TYR A 40 -17.65 13.85 11.82
N ILE A 41 -18.07 14.71 10.89
CA ILE A 41 -18.59 14.32 9.58
C ILE A 41 -17.44 14.38 8.56
N PRO A 42 -16.95 13.24 8.05
CA PRO A 42 -15.86 13.23 7.08
C PRO A 42 -16.32 13.67 5.68
N GLY A 43 -15.46 14.40 4.96
CA GLY A 43 -15.65 14.78 3.55
C GLY A 43 -16.31 16.16 3.32
N ILE A 44 -16.36 16.57 2.05
CA ILE A 44 -16.95 17.84 1.59
C ILE A 44 -18.41 17.57 1.18
N GLY A 45 -19.35 18.33 1.73
CA GLY A 45 -20.80 18.14 1.51
C GLY A 45 -21.40 16.98 2.31
N HIS A 46 -22.60 17.16 2.88
CA HIS A 46 -23.41 16.09 3.47
C HIS A 46 -24.88 16.34 3.10
N ASN A 47 -25.61 15.28 2.77
CA ASN A 47 -27.07 15.31 2.58
C ASN A 47 -27.76 14.66 3.79
N SER A 48 -27.17 14.80 4.97
CA SER A 48 -27.73 14.24 6.19
C SER A 48 -28.84 15.17 6.64
N GLN A 49 -30.07 14.67 6.62
CA GLN A 49 -31.24 15.40 7.11
C GLN A 49 -31.28 15.34 8.64
N GLU A 50 -32.02 16.26 9.25
CA GLU A 50 -32.45 16.11 10.64
C GLU A 50 -33.18 14.76 10.77
N HIS A 51 -32.96 14.03 11.87
CA HIS A 51 -33.52 12.69 12.09
C HIS A 51 -32.96 11.54 11.21
N SER A 52 -31.73 11.65 10.71
CA SER A 52 -31.05 10.56 9.99
C SER A 52 -30.37 9.55 10.93
N SER A 53 -30.47 8.24 10.65
CA SER A 53 -29.76 7.20 11.39
C SER A 53 -28.31 7.08 10.92
N VAL A 54 -27.36 7.12 11.85
CA VAL A 54 -25.92 7.17 11.52
C VAL A 54 -25.11 6.18 12.35
N LEU A 55 -24.15 5.54 11.71
CA LEU A 55 -23.19 4.68 12.39
C LEU A 55 -21.99 5.50 12.85
N VAL A 56 -21.59 5.34 14.11
CA VAL A 56 -20.46 6.08 14.69
C VAL A 56 -19.31 5.14 15.03
N ARG A 57 -18.08 5.57 14.72
CA ARG A 57 -16.83 4.90 15.06
C ARG A 57 -16.06 5.71 16.09
N GLY A 58 -15.56 5.05 17.13
CA GLY A 58 -14.61 5.65 18.07
C GLY A 58 -13.28 6.02 17.40
N GLY A 59 -12.71 7.17 17.79
CA GLY A 59 -11.42 7.65 17.33
C GLY A 59 -11.29 9.16 17.50
N ARG A 60 -10.18 9.62 18.10
CA ARG A 60 -9.91 11.05 18.25
C ARG A 60 -9.69 11.72 16.91
N VAL A 61 -10.40 12.82 16.66
CA VAL A 61 -10.13 13.68 15.51
C VAL A 61 -8.92 14.53 15.83
N LYS A 62 -7.84 14.37 15.07
CA LYS A 62 -6.56 15.07 15.32
C LYS A 62 -6.73 16.59 15.33
N ASP A 63 -7.59 17.09 14.45
CA ASP A 63 -7.83 18.53 14.24
C ASP A 63 -8.78 19.15 15.25
N LEU A 64 -9.66 18.37 15.89
CA LEU A 64 -10.73 18.91 16.73
C LEU A 64 -10.54 18.53 18.20
N PRO A 65 -10.31 19.49 19.10
CA PRO A 65 -10.28 19.21 20.53
C PRO A 65 -11.68 18.76 20.99
N GLY A 66 -11.73 17.73 21.83
CA GLY A 66 -12.99 17.21 22.39
C GLY A 66 -13.76 16.22 21.51
N VAL A 67 -13.53 16.18 20.18
CA VAL A 67 -14.26 15.27 19.28
C VAL A 67 -13.56 13.90 19.20
N ARG A 68 -14.19 12.88 19.79
CA ARG A 68 -13.65 11.51 19.92
C ARG A 68 -14.33 10.47 19.03
N TYR A 69 -15.22 10.91 18.15
CA TYR A 69 -16.05 10.05 17.34
C TYR A 69 -16.11 10.53 15.89
N HIS A 70 -16.24 9.58 14.97
CA HIS A 70 -16.38 9.81 13.54
C HIS A 70 -17.67 9.17 13.04
N ILE A 71 -18.45 9.89 12.24
CA ILE A 71 -19.57 9.28 11.50
C ILE A 71 -19.01 8.46 10.35
N VAL A 72 -19.49 7.21 10.24
CA VAL A 72 -19.19 6.32 9.12
C VAL A 72 -20.16 6.66 7.99
N ARG A 73 -19.62 7.10 6.86
CA ARG A 73 -20.39 7.32 5.63
C ARG A 73 -20.36 6.07 4.74
N GLY A 74 -21.41 5.90 3.94
CA GLY A 74 -21.62 4.71 3.11
C GLY A 74 -22.35 3.58 3.83
N THR A 75 -22.95 3.87 4.99
CA THR A 75 -23.71 2.94 5.83
C THR A 75 -24.91 3.65 6.44
N LEU A 76 -26.06 2.97 6.53
CA LEU A 76 -27.36 3.57 6.91
C LEU A 76 -27.69 4.75 5.98
N ASP A 77 -28.22 5.84 6.53
CA ASP A 77 -28.69 7.00 5.77
C ASP A 77 -27.57 7.99 5.38
N ALA A 78 -26.35 7.77 5.89
CA ALA A 78 -25.19 8.59 5.57
C ALA A 78 -24.64 8.26 4.17
N VAL A 79 -25.16 8.93 3.15
CA VAL A 79 -24.73 8.76 1.75
C VAL A 79 -23.22 8.96 1.58
N GLY A 80 -22.61 8.10 0.76
CA GLY A 80 -21.20 8.20 0.37
C GLY A 80 -20.88 9.52 -0.32
N VAL A 81 -19.64 9.99 -0.19
CA VAL A 81 -19.18 11.21 -0.87
C VAL A 81 -18.95 10.86 -2.35
N LYS A 82 -19.68 11.50 -3.27
CA LYS A 82 -19.72 11.18 -4.72
C LYS A 82 -18.34 11.19 -5.39
N ASP A 83 -17.43 12.07 -4.96
CA ASP A 83 -16.05 12.17 -5.50
C ASP A 83 -14.98 11.59 -4.56
N ARG A 84 -15.37 10.72 -3.63
CA ARG A 84 -14.40 10.01 -2.81
C ARG A 84 -13.72 8.96 -3.68
N GLN A 85 -12.54 9.27 -4.20
CA GLN A 85 -11.63 8.25 -4.72
C GLN A 85 -11.30 7.27 -3.59
N GLN A 86 -12.07 6.18 -3.52
CA GLN A 86 -12.07 5.23 -2.43
C GLN A 86 -10.80 4.39 -2.50
N GLY A 87 -9.74 4.82 -1.81
CA GLY A 87 -8.45 4.12 -1.74
C GLY A 87 -8.54 2.77 -1.04
N ARG A 88 -9.08 1.75 -1.71
CA ARG A 88 -8.91 0.32 -1.43
C ARG A 88 -9.10 -0.48 -2.73
N SER A 89 -8.02 -0.70 -3.47
CA SER A 89 -8.04 -1.65 -4.59
C SER A 89 -7.54 -3.03 -4.16
N ASN A 90 -8.29 -4.04 -4.59
CA ASN A 90 -8.15 -5.47 -4.29
C ASN A 90 -6.80 -6.06 -4.73
N THR A 91 -6.08 -5.40 -5.65
CA THR A 91 -4.81 -5.86 -6.23
C THR A 91 -3.68 -5.95 -5.20
N TYR A 92 -3.55 -4.93 -4.34
CA TYR A 92 -2.59 -4.95 -3.24
C TYR A 92 -3.06 -5.84 -2.10
N ARG A 93 -4.36 -6.12 -1.95
CA ARG A 93 -4.84 -7.12 -0.99
C ARG A 93 -4.45 -8.54 -1.41
N ILE A 94 -4.46 -8.84 -2.71
CA ILE A 94 -4.00 -10.13 -3.25
C ILE A 94 -2.49 -10.24 -3.17
N LEU A 95 -1.73 -9.21 -3.57
CA LEU A 95 -0.26 -9.20 -3.41
C LEU A 95 0.14 -9.23 -1.94
N ARG A 96 -0.53 -8.46 -1.08
CA ARG A 96 -0.27 -8.46 0.37
C ARG A 96 -0.74 -9.76 1.01
N LYS A 97 -1.81 -10.42 0.56
CA LYS A 97 -2.23 -11.73 1.08
C LYS A 97 -1.29 -12.83 0.60
N ALA A 98 -0.88 -12.83 -0.67
CA ALA A 98 0.13 -13.77 -1.18
C ALA A 98 1.48 -13.58 -0.49
N VAL A 99 1.92 -12.32 -0.32
CA VAL A 99 3.13 -11.98 0.43
C VAL A 99 2.95 -12.27 1.92
N PHE A 100 1.79 -12.04 2.54
CA PHE A 100 1.53 -12.30 3.97
C PHE A 100 1.43 -13.80 4.28
N ASP A 101 0.78 -14.58 3.42
CA ASP A 101 0.68 -16.04 3.51
C ASP A 101 2.06 -16.69 3.24
N GLU A 102 2.87 -16.16 2.30
CA GLU A 102 4.28 -16.60 2.13
C GLU A 102 5.22 -16.10 3.24
N SER A 103 5.04 -14.88 3.77
CA SER A 103 5.95 -14.29 4.79
C SER A 103 5.79 -14.94 6.17
N ARG A 104 4.58 -15.39 6.52
CA ARG A 104 4.34 -16.16 7.75
C ARG A 104 4.97 -17.55 7.73
N MET A 105 5.19 -18.13 6.55
CA MET A 105 5.87 -19.43 6.41
C MET A 105 7.39 -19.34 6.53
N TYR A 106 7.99 -18.16 6.29
CA TYR A 106 9.45 -18.00 6.20
C TYR A 106 10.06 -16.90 7.09
N GLY A 107 9.31 -16.31 8.03
CA GLY A 107 9.85 -15.40 9.05
C GLY A 107 10.37 -14.05 8.53
N LEU A 108 9.77 -13.49 7.49
CA LEU A 108 10.20 -12.23 6.85
C LEU A 108 9.42 -11.00 7.32
N GLU A 109 9.33 -10.79 8.64
CA GLU A 109 8.60 -9.67 9.28
C GLU A 109 9.12 -8.28 8.84
N GLU A 110 10.38 -8.17 8.39
CA GLU A 110 10.99 -6.90 7.96
C GLU A 110 10.36 -6.32 6.67
N ILE A 111 9.68 -7.12 5.85
CA ILE A 111 9.03 -6.66 4.61
C ILE A 111 7.82 -5.75 4.92
N PHE A 112 7.26 -5.82 6.14
CA PHE A 112 6.10 -5.04 6.55
C PHE A 112 6.33 -3.52 6.60
N HIS A 113 7.57 -3.07 6.83
CA HIS A 113 7.86 -1.63 6.95
C HIS A 113 7.87 -0.90 5.61
N ILE A 114 8.16 -1.59 4.50
CA ILE A 114 8.19 -1.01 3.14
C ILE A 114 6.76 -0.76 2.60
N PHE A 115 5.74 -1.40 3.18
CA PHE A 115 4.35 -1.37 2.74
C PHE A 115 3.46 -0.34 3.47
N ARG A 116 4.02 0.58 4.27
CA ARG A 116 3.24 1.43 5.18
C ARG A 116 2.62 2.71 4.57
N ASP A 117 2.86 3.05 3.30
CA ASP A 117 2.37 4.33 2.73
C ASP A 117 1.18 4.19 1.74
N PRO A 118 0.03 4.84 1.99
CA PRO A 118 -1.09 4.99 1.04
C PRO A 118 -1.03 6.29 0.21
N PRO A 119 -1.76 6.46 -0.93
CA PRO A 119 -2.77 5.56 -1.52
C PRO A 119 -2.52 5.23 -3.02
N TYR A 120 -2.72 3.97 -3.46
CA TYR A 120 -2.84 3.65 -4.89
C TYR A 120 -3.93 2.61 -5.18
N ASN A 121 -4.73 2.91 -6.21
CA ASN A 121 -5.86 2.13 -6.69
C ASN A 121 -5.64 1.64 -8.14
N MET A 122 -6.18 0.43 -8.42
CA MET A 122 -6.56 -0.15 -9.72
C MET A 122 -5.40 -0.58 -10.65
N GLY A 123 -5.05 -1.87 -10.64
CA GLY A 123 -4.01 -2.44 -11.51
C GLY A 123 -4.34 -3.76 -12.21
N HIS A 124 -5.37 -4.51 -11.79
CA HIS A 124 -5.67 -5.82 -12.40
C HIS A 124 -6.43 -5.71 -13.73
N GLU A 125 -7.41 -4.80 -13.85
CA GLU A 125 -8.20 -4.64 -15.08
C GLU A 125 -7.36 -4.23 -16.30
N LYS A 126 -6.32 -3.40 -16.10
CA LYS A 126 -5.48 -2.92 -17.22
C LYS A 126 -4.46 -3.93 -17.73
N ILE A 127 -3.99 -4.85 -16.89
CA ILE A 127 -3.11 -5.94 -17.34
C ILE A 127 -3.90 -6.89 -18.24
N GLN A 128 -5.15 -7.15 -17.88
CA GLN A 128 -6.02 -8.03 -18.65
C GLN A 128 -6.41 -7.40 -20.00
N GLN A 129 -6.65 -6.09 -20.05
CA GLN A 129 -6.93 -5.35 -21.30
C GLN A 129 -5.75 -5.31 -22.29
N LYS A 130 -4.49 -5.40 -21.81
CA LYS A 130 -3.31 -5.26 -22.67
C LYS A 130 -2.71 -6.57 -23.15
N THR A 131 -2.94 -7.66 -22.45
CA THR A 131 -2.16 -8.88 -22.69
C THR A 131 -3.02 -10.11 -23.01
N GLU A 132 -4.36 -10.05 -22.89
CA GLU A 132 -5.28 -11.20 -23.03
C GLU A 132 -4.90 -12.43 -22.17
N THR A 133 -3.91 -12.30 -21.29
CA THR A 133 -3.35 -13.36 -20.47
C THR A 133 -3.77 -13.18 -19.02
N ASN A 134 -3.82 -14.29 -18.28
CA ASN A 134 -4.11 -14.25 -16.86
C ASN A 134 -3.06 -13.38 -16.12
N PRO A 135 -3.46 -12.32 -15.41
CA PRO A 135 -2.54 -11.38 -14.76
C PRO A 135 -1.68 -12.05 -13.68
N LEU A 136 -2.16 -13.15 -13.08
CA LEU A 136 -1.38 -13.94 -12.12
C LEU A 136 -0.27 -14.74 -12.79
N SER A 137 -0.45 -15.12 -14.05
CA SER A 137 0.59 -15.80 -14.83
C SER A 137 1.73 -14.84 -15.15
N VAL A 138 1.39 -13.65 -15.67
CA VAL A 138 2.35 -12.58 -15.97
C VAL A 138 3.14 -12.19 -14.73
N LEU A 139 2.46 -12.04 -13.58
CA LEU A 139 3.11 -11.74 -12.31
C LEU A 139 4.09 -12.84 -11.87
N ARG A 140 3.69 -14.12 -11.93
CA ARG A 140 4.56 -15.23 -11.56
C ARG A 140 5.76 -15.34 -12.50
N GLN A 141 5.55 -15.14 -13.80
CA GLN A 141 6.60 -15.13 -14.79
C GLN A 141 7.59 -13.98 -14.57
N ALA A 142 7.10 -12.76 -14.33
CA ALA A 142 7.92 -11.60 -14.02
C ALA A 142 8.76 -11.81 -12.75
N ILE A 143 8.15 -12.30 -11.66
CA ILE A 143 8.89 -12.57 -10.41
C ILE A 143 9.98 -13.61 -10.64
N ARG A 144 9.68 -14.71 -11.35
CA ARG A 144 10.67 -15.74 -11.68
C ARG A 144 11.82 -15.18 -12.53
N GLY A 145 11.51 -14.36 -13.54
CA GLY A 145 12.51 -13.72 -14.39
C GLY A 145 13.44 -12.80 -13.61
N VAL A 146 12.90 -12.00 -12.70
CA VAL A 146 13.66 -11.01 -11.91
C VAL A 146 14.36 -11.65 -10.70
N THR A 147 13.95 -12.83 -10.25
CA THR A 147 14.56 -13.53 -9.11
C THR A 147 16.05 -13.79 -9.38
N PRO A 148 16.96 -13.19 -8.59
CA PRO A 148 18.38 -13.51 -8.64
C PRO A 148 18.68 -14.73 -7.76
N ASP A 149 19.66 -15.52 -8.20
CA ASP A 149 20.21 -16.64 -7.41
C ASP A 149 21.55 -16.29 -6.75
N ILE A 150 22.14 -15.17 -7.18
CA ILE A 150 23.40 -14.64 -6.64
C ILE A 150 23.20 -13.15 -6.32
N ALA A 151 23.68 -12.74 -5.14
CA ALA A 151 23.77 -11.36 -4.73
C ALA A 151 25.23 -10.99 -4.41
N VAL A 152 25.47 -9.71 -4.21
CA VAL A 152 26.80 -9.20 -3.88
C VAL A 152 26.73 -8.48 -2.54
N LYS A 153 27.63 -8.85 -1.61
CA LYS A 153 27.72 -8.28 -0.27
C LYS A 153 29.08 -7.61 -0.07
N ALA A 154 29.08 -6.40 0.45
CA ALA A 154 30.33 -5.72 0.80
C ALA A 154 31.00 -6.41 2.00
N ARG A 155 32.29 -6.76 1.86
CA ARG A 155 33.13 -7.31 2.93
C ARG A 155 34.49 -6.62 2.95
N ARG A 156 35.02 -6.37 4.14
CA ARG A 156 36.36 -5.78 4.31
C ARG A 156 37.41 -6.88 4.36
N VAL A 157 38.39 -6.84 3.47
CA VAL A 157 39.49 -7.81 3.38
C VAL A 157 40.78 -7.02 3.19
N GLY A 158 41.78 -7.24 4.05
CA GLY A 158 43.10 -6.61 3.89
C GLY A 158 43.10 -5.07 3.92
N GLY A 159 42.13 -4.45 4.59
CA GLY A 159 42.02 -2.99 4.71
C GLY A 159 41.08 -2.31 3.69
N SER A 160 40.80 -2.94 2.56
CA SER A 160 39.87 -2.49 1.50
C SER A 160 38.51 -3.21 1.55
N THR A 161 37.45 -2.56 1.04
CA THR A 161 36.11 -3.15 0.94
C THR A 161 35.91 -3.76 -0.44
N HIS A 162 35.71 -5.08 -0.50
CA HIS A 162 35.44 -5.83 -1.71
C HIS A 162 33.99 -6.29 -1.76
N GLN A 163 33.50 -6.47 -2.97
CA GLN A 163 32.16 -6.94 -3.26
C GLN A 163 32.20 -8.46 -3.40
N VAL A 164 31.76 -9.20 -2.38
CA VAL A 164 31.82 -10.66 -2.34
C VAL A 164 30.51 -11.25 -2.88
N PRO A 165 30.56 -12.13 -3.90
CA PRO A 165 29.39 -12.87 -4.37
C PRO A 165 28.89 -13.87 -3.32
N ILE A 166 27.58 -13.89 -3.09
CA ILE A 166 26.91 -14.82 -2.17
C ILE A 166 25.71 -15.44 -2.88
N GLU A 167 25.60 -16.75 -2.79
CA GLU A 167 24.43 -17.51 -3.25
C GLU A 167 23.25 -17.23 -2.32
N ILE A 168 22.10 -16.91 -2.90
CA ILE A 168 20.89 -16.56 -2.14
C ILE A 168 19.83 -17.63 -2.34
N GLY A 169 19.17 -18.00 -1.24
CA GLY A 169 18.06 -18.94 -1.30
C GLY A 169 16.84 -18.37 -2.04
N SER A 170 16.01 -19.25 -2.61
CA SER A 170 14.85 -18.88 -3.43
C SER A 170 13.91 -17.87 -2.76
N THR A 171 13.74 -17.96 -1.43
CA THR A 171 12.90 -17.05 -0.65
C THR A 171 13.49 -15.64 -0.59
N GLN A 172 14.80 -15.54 -0.34
CA GLN A 172 15.51 -14.26 -0.32
C GLN A 172 15.58 -13.64 -1.72
N GLY A 173 15.80 -14.47 -2.75
CA GLY A 173 15.76 -14.05 -4.15
C GLY A 173 14.40 -13.49 -4.56
N LYS A 174 13.30 -14.17 -4.23
CA LYS A 174 11.93 -13.65 -4.47
C LYS A 174 11.71 -12.30 -3.79
N ALA A 175 12.17 -12.13 -2.54
CA ALA A 175 12.04 -10.86 -1.83
C ALA A 175 12.87 -9.74 -2.48
N LEU A 176 14.08 -10.04 -2.96
CA LEU A 176 14.89 -9.12 -3.77
C LEU A 176 14.17 -8.74 -5.08
N ALA A 177 13.58 -9.70 -5.78
CA ALA A 177 12.86 -9.47 -7.02
C ALA A 177 11.67 -8.52 -6.83
N ILE A 178 10.86 -8.75 -5.80
CA ILE A 178 9.72 -7.89 -5.47
C ILE A 178 10.21 -6.46 -5.15
N ARG A 179 11.30 -6.32 -4.38
CA ARG A 179 11.88 -5.00 -4.08
C ARG A 179 12.38 -4.29 -5.35
N TRP A 180 13.05 -5.01 -6.25
CA TRP A 180 13.54 -4.44 -7.51
C TRP A 180 12.41 -4.03 -8.45
N LEU A 181 11.37 -4.86 -8.60
CA LEU A 181 10.17 -4.53 -9.38
C LEU A 181 9.48 -3.27 -8.86
N LEU A 182 9.32 -3.15 -7.54
CA LEU A 182 8.72 -1.95 -6.93
C LEU A 182 9.60 -0.71 -7.12
N ALA A 183 10.92 -0.84 -6.96
CA ALA A 183 11.86 0.26 -7.16
C ALA A 183 11.89 0.75 -8.62
N ALA A 184 11.93 -0.17 -9.58
CA ALA A 184 11.84 0.10 -11.01
C ALA A 184 10.52 0.81 -11.36
N SER A 185 9.41 0.28 -10.85
CA SER A 185 8.08 0.86 -11.06
C SER A 185 7.96 2.28 -10.52
N ARG A 186 8.60 2.60 -9.39
CA ARG A 186 8.62 3.96 -8.83
C ARG A 186 9.41 4.95 -9.70
N LYS A 187 10.51 4.49 -10.32
CA LYS A 187 11.36 5.30 -11.20
C LYS A 187 10.73 5.61 -12.55
N ARG A 188 9.79 4.77 -13.03
CA ARG A 188 9.14 5.01 -14.33
C ARG A 188 8.41 6.36 -14.40
N PRO A 189 8.45 7.06 -15.54
CA PRO A 189 7.58 8.21 -15.79
C PRO A 189 6.12 7.76 -15.96
N GLY A 190 5.16 8.59 -15.52
CA GLY A 190 3.72 8.31 -15.66
C GLY A 190 2.86 8.78 -14.48
N ARG A 191 1.54 8.89 -14.72
CA ARG A 191 0.57 9.48 -13.75
C ARG A 191 0.16 8.58 -12.60
N ASN A 192 0.09 7.25 -12.78
CA ASN A 192 -0.41 6.33 -11.76
C ASN A 192 0.59 5.18 -11.52
N MET A 193 0.93 4.94 -10.25
CA MET A 193 1.81 3.82 -9.84
C MET A 193 1.30 2.47 -10.32
N ALA A 194 -0.01 2.25 -10.39
CA ALA A 194 -0.56 0.99 -10.88
C ALA A 194 -0.24 0.76 -12.37
N PHE A 195 -0.25 1.82 -13.18
CA PHE A 195 0.14 1.76 -14.60
C PHE A 195 1.65 1.55 -14.76
N LYS A 196 2.45 2.17 -13.90
CA LYS A 196 3.91 1.96 -13.88
C LYS A 196 4.23 0.50 -13.53
N LEU A 197 3.60 -0.03 -12.49
CA LEU A 197 3.78 -1.41 -12.05
C LEU A 197 3.30 -2.41 -13.10
N SER A 198 2.12 -2.21 -13.71
CA SER A 198 1.64 -3.09 -14.76
C SER A 198 2.58 -3.12 -15.95
N SER A 199 3.12 -1.97 -16.34
CA SER A 199 4.04 -1.87 -17.47
C SER A 199 5.38 -2.56 -17.13
N GLU A 200 5.91 -2.34 -15.92
CA GLU A 200 7.12 -3.03 -15.46
C GLU A 200 6.94 -4.54 -15.36
N LEU A 201 5.79 -5.04 -14.91
CA LEU A 201 5.50 -6.47 -14.85
C LEU A 201 5.41 -7.11 -16.25
N VAL A 202 4.78 -6.43 -17.21
CA VAL A 202 4.70 -6.91 -18.59
C VAL A 202 6.08 -6.95 -19.23
N ASP A 203 6.88 -5.90 -19.03
CA ASP A 203 8.25 -5.84 -19.57
C ASP A 203 9.13 -6.91 -18.90
N ALA A 204 9.06 -7.05 -17.58
CA ALA A 204 9.79 -8.09 -16.85
C ALA A 204 9.40 -9.51 -17.25
N ALA A 205 8.12 -9.76 -17.53
CA ALA A 205 7.66 -11.06 -18.05
C ALA A 205 8.22 -11.37 -19.45
N LYS A 206 8.48 -10.34 -20.26
CA LYS A 206 9.14 -10.43 -21.57
C LYS A 206 10.67 -10.47 -21.48
N GLY A 207 11.24 -10.43 -20.27
CA GLY A 207 12.70 -10.40 -20.07
C GLY A 207 13.33 -9.03 -20.31
N SER A 208 12.56 -7.94 -20.18
CA SER A 208 13.06 -6.58 -20.32
C SER A 208 12.61 -5.70 -19.15
N GLY A 209 13.07 -4.44 -19.12
CA GLY A 209 12.75 -3.50 -18.05
C GLY A 209 13.89 -3.30 -17.04
N ASP A 210 13.68 -2.34 -16.13
CA ASP A 210 14.72 -1.90 -15.21
C ASP A 210 14.99 -2.94 -14.12
N ALA A 211 13.97 -3.71 -13.72
CA ALA A 211 14.12 -4.77 -12.75
C ALA A 211 14.97 -5.94 -13.28
N ILE A 212 14.80 -6.31 -14.56
CA ILE A 212 15.61 -7.34 -15.23
C ILE A 212 17.04 -6.85 -15.42
N ARG A 213 17.21 -5.61 -15.91
CA ARG A 213 18.55 -5.01 -16.04
C ARG A 213 19.29 -5.00 -14.71
N LYS A 214 18.58 -4.72 -13.61
CA LYS A 214 19.17 -4.76 -12.27
C LYS A 214 19.65 -6.17 -11.89
N LYS A 215 18.89 -7.21 -12.21
CA LYS A 215 19.32 -8.60 -12.01
C LYS A 215 20.59 -8.90 -12.81
N GLU A 216 20.61 -8.57 -14.09
CA GLU A 216 21.76 -8.81 -14.97
C GLU A 216 23.02 -8.08 -14.51
N GLU A 217 22.91 -6.81 -14.11
CA GLU A 217 24.01 -6.05 -13.50
C GLU A 217 24.56 -6.74 -12.26
N THR A 218 23.67 -7.27 -11.41
CA THR A 218 24.07 -7.96 -10.17
C THR A 218 24.81 -9.26 -10.48
N HIS A 219 24.36 -10.01 -11.49
CA HIS A 219 25.07 -11.21 -11.98
C HIS A 219 26.43 -10.89 -12.59
N LYS A 220 26.53 -9.87 -13.45
CA LYS A 220 27.81 -9.43 -14.03
C LYS A 220 28.79 -8.99 -12.95
N MET A 221 28.31 -8.27 -11.95
CA MET A 221 29.11 -7.83 -10.80
C MET A 221 29.57 -9.00 -9.93
N ALA A 222 28.71 -10.00 -9.73
CA ALA A 222 29.08 -11.22 -9.03
C ALA A 222 30.15 -12.02 -9.80
N GLU A 223 30.02 -12.12 -11.12
CA GLU A 223 30.96 -12.82 -11.98
C GLU A 223 32.33 -12.13 -12.01
N ALA A 224 32.35 -10.81 -12.14
CA ALA A 224 33.58 -10.01 -12.08
C ALA A 224 34.33 -10.15 -10.75
N ASN A 225 33.59 -10.37 -9.65
CA ASN A 225 34.16 -10.54 -8.31
C ASN A 225 34.25 -12.01 -7.86
N ARG A 226 34.17 -12.97 -8.79
CA ARG A 226 34.20 -14.42 -8.46
C ARG A 226 35.45 -14.83 -7.69
N ALA A 227 36.58 -14.17 -7.92
CA ALA A 227 37.83 -14.40 -7.17
C ALA A 227 37.68 -14.15 -5.65
N PHE A 228 36.80 -13.22 -5.26
CA PHE A 228 36.53 -12.92 -3.86
C PHE A 228 35.49 -13.85 -3.22
N ALA A 229 34.91 -14.78 -3.98
CA ALA A 229 33.93 -15.74 -3.48
C ALA A 229 34.52 -16.73 -2.45
N HIS A 230 35.83 -16.73 -2.17
CA HIS A 230 36.37 -17.49 -1.03
C HIS A 230 36.19 -16.74 0.29
N PHE A 231 35.92 -15.44 0.27
CA PHE A 231 35.70 -14.62 1.45
C PHE A 231 34.20 -14.53 1.83
N ARG A 232 33.41 -15.61 1.68
CA ARG A 232 31.96 -15.63 1.99
C ARG A 232 31.68 -15.57 3.48
#